data_AF-I3E7U8-F1
#
_entry.id   AF-I3E7U8-F1
#
_cell.length_a   1.000
_cell.length_b   1.000
_cell.length_c   1.000
_cell.angle_alpha   90.00
_cell.angle_beta   90.00
_cell.angle_gamma   90.00
#
_symmetry.space_group_name_H-M   'P 1'
#
loop_
_entity.id
_entity.type
_entity.pdbx_description
1 polymer ?
#
loop_
_entity_poly.entity_id
_entity_poly.type
_entity_poly.pdbx_seq_one_letter_code
_entity_poly.pdbx_strand_id
1 'polypeptide(L)'
;MDNLLSILVISFITMVMSLVSLGFTFLSKEKRKKAGSVSSEIIQAEDKFVNKTQIYTGKNRRKCFRVEVDNIYCIIKFIDFANSKLNKLKNRTINGYIENISLSGLKIVSDYELPVRSDIRITISFKLEDYVFTMKGKIVRREDHIENKYVGYGVEFLELLPNQRKQLNMLLNKIYNLKHAHAL
;
A
#
# COMPACT_ATOMS: atom_id res chain seq x y z
N MET A 1 -6.43 38.24 51.56
CA MET A 1 -6.19 38.68 50.17
C MET A 1 -5.66 37.53 49.30
N ASP A 2 -5.12 36.46 49.89
CA ASP A 2 -4.43 35.39 49.16
C ASP A 2 -5.35 34.52 48.29
N ASN A 3 -6.61 34.33 48.71
CA ASN A 3 -7.60 33.58 47.92
C ASN A 3 -8.06 34.34 46.66
N LEU A 4 -8.07 35.67 46.69
CA LEU A 4 -8.45 36.46 45.51
C LEU A 4 -7.33 36.43 44.47
N LEU A 5 -6.08 36.54 44.93
CA LEU A 5 -4.90 36.48 44.07
C LEU A 5 -4.75 35.09 43.43
N SER A 6 -4.98 34.01 44.17
CA SER A 6 -4.91 32.65 43.64
C SER A 6 -5.98 32.37 42.58
N ILE A 7 -7.21 32.86 42.77
CA ILE A 7 -8.30 32.75 41.78
C ILE A 7 -7.94 33.48 40.48
N LEU A 8 -7.36 34.69 40.57
CA LEU A 8 -6.94 35.45 39.39
C LEU A 8 -5.82 34.75 38.61
N VAL A 9 -4.86 34.16 39.31
CA VAL A 9 -3.76 33.40 38.68
C VAL A 9 -4.28 32.14 37.98
N ILE A 10 -5.17 31.38 38.62
CA ILE A 10 -5.77 30.18 38.02
C ILE A 10 -6.59 30.55 36.77
N SER A 11 -7.40 31.60 36.85
CA SER A 11 -8.18 32.10 35.72
C SER A 11 -7.29 32.44 34.51
N PHE A 12 -6.18 33.16 34.76
CA PHE A 12 -5.23 33.52 33.71
C PHE A 12 -4.58 32.29 33.05
N ILE A 13 -4.16 31.28 33.85
CA ILE A 13 -3.57 30.04 33.33
C ILE A 13 -4.58 29.29 32.45
N THR A 14 -5.85 29.18 32.88
CA THR A 14 -6.88 28.50 32.07
C THR A 14 -7.17 29.22 30.76
N MET A 15 -7.14 30.56 30.76
CA MET A 15 -7.30 31.37 29.55
C MET A 15 -6.17 31.09 28.55
N VAL A 16 -4.92 31.09 29.01
CA VAL A 16 -3.75 30.81 28.15
C VAL A 16 -3.81 29.40 27.56
N MET A 17 -4.16 28.39 28.36
CA MET A 17 -4.28 27.01 27.89
C MET A 17 -5.39 26.84 26.83
N SER A 18 -6.50 27.57 26.96
CA SER A 18 -7.57 27.56 25.96
C SER A 18 -7.12 28.14 24.61
N LEU A 19 -6.33 29.22 24.63
CA LEU A 19 -5.78 29.85 23.43
C LEU A 19 -4.75 28.96 22.73
N VAL A 20 -3.91 28.25 23.48
CA VAL A 20 -2.96 27.27 22.93
C VAL A 20 -3.70 26.10 22.26
N SER A 21 -4.77 25.60 22.89
CA SER A 21 -5.60 24.54 22.31
C SER A 21 -6.30 24.98 21.01
N LEU A 22 -6.85 26.19 20.98
CA LEU A 22 -7.44 26.79 19.78
C LEU A 22 -6.41 26.96 18.65
N GLY A 23 -5.21 27.47 18.97
CA GLY A 23 -4.11 27.59 18.01
C GLY A 23 -3.67 26.23 17.45
N PHE A 24 -3.55 25.22 18.30
CA PHE A 24 -3.19 23.86 17.88
C PHE A 24 -4.23 23.25 16.94
N THR A 25 -5.53 23.41 17.23
CA THR A 25 -6.61 22.91 16.35
C THR A 25 -6.67 23.65 15.01
N PHE A 26 -6.31 24.93 14.96
CA PHE A 26 -6.28 25.72 13.73
C PHE A 26 -5.12 25.31 12.81
N LEU A 27 -3.90 25.19 13.35
CA LEU A 27 -2.73 24.68 12.62
C LEU A 27 -2.93 23.24 12.12
N SER A 28 -3.66 22.43 12.90
CA SER A 28 -4.00 21.06 12.53
C SER A 28 -5.00 20.96 11.38
N LYS A 29 -5.88 21.96 11.20
CA LYS A 29 -6.84 22.00 10.09
C LYS A 29 -6.18 22.43 8.77
N GLU A 30 -5.15 23.26 8.82
CA GLU A 30 -4.45 23.72 7.62
C GLU A 30 -3.60 22.62 6.96
N LYS A 31 -2.97 21.74 7.77
CA LYS A 31 -2.26 20.55 7.26
C LYS A 31 -3.20 19.55 6.57
N ARG A 32 -4.49 19.52 6.92
CA ARG A 32 -5.49 18.66 6.25
C ARG A 32 -5.95 19.22 4.90
N LYS A 33 -5.94 20.54 4.70
CA LYS A 33 -6.30 21.16 3.41
C LYS A 33 -5.20 21.03 2.35
N LYS A 34 -3.91 21.11 2.74
CA LYS A 34 -2.78 20.89 1.81
C LYS A 34 -2.61 19.44 1.35
N ALA A 35 -3.09 18.46 2.13
CA ALA A 35 -3.12 17.05 1.69
C ALA A 35 -4.23 16.75 0.66
N GLY A 36 -5.30 17.54 0.64
CA GLY A 36 -6.44 17.39 -0.30
C GLY A 36 -6.24 18.06 -1.66
N SER A 37 -5.47 19.15 -1.73
CA SER A 37 -5.21 19.85 -3.00
C SER A 37 -4.09 19.18 -3.82
N VAL A 38 -3.03 18.71 -3.16
CA VAL A 38 -1.90 18.01 -3.82
C VAL A 38 -2.32 16.67 -4.41
N SER A 39 -3.27 15.97 -3.77
CA SER A 39 -3.82 14.71 -4.32
C SER A 39 -4.62 14.94 -5.60
N SER A 40 -5.35 16.06 -5.70
CA SER A 40 -6.19 16.35 -6.87
C SER A 40 -5.37 16.67 -8.13
N GLU A 41 -4.26 17.39 -7.99
CA GLU A 41 -3.35 17.70 -9.11
C GLU A 41 -2.50 16.48 -9.52
N ILE A 42 -2.06 15.65 -8.58
CA ILE A 42 -1.34 14.40 -8.89
C ILE A 42 -2.27 13.39 -9.57
N ILE A 43 -3.53 13.27 -9.15
CA ILE A 43 -4.52 12.39 -9.79
C ILE A 43 -4.82 12.86 -11.23
N GLN A 44 -4.98 14.16 -11.46
CA GLN A 44 -5.18 14.69 -12.82
C GLN A 44 -3.95 14.55 -13.73
N ALA A 45 -2.74 14.63 -13.17
CA ALA A 45 -1.51 14.34 -13.91
C ALA A 45 -1.34 12.83 -14.18
N GLU A 46 -1.77 11.95 -13.26
CA GLU A 46 -1.81 10.50 -13.43
C GLU A 46 -2.77 10.06 -14.54
N ASP A 47 -3.99 10.62 -14.59
CA ASP A 47 -4.98 10.31 -15.64
C ASP A 47 -4.52 10.76 -17.04
N LYS A 48 -3.74 11.84 -17.13
CA LYS A 48 -3.17 12.30 -18.41
C LYS A 48 -1.98 11.45 -18.88
N PHE A 49 -1.19 10.87 -17.98
CA PHE A 49 -0.03 10.06 -18.35
C PHE A 49 -0.40 8.60 -18.68
N VAL A 50 -1.43 8.04 -18.01
CA VAL A 50 -1.94 6.67 -18.27
C VAL A 50 -2.66 6.58 -19.63
N ASN A 51 -3.26 7.66 -20.12
CA ASN A 51 -3.99 7.67 -21.39
C ASN A 51 -3.11 7.55 -22.66
N LYS A 52 -1.78 7.58 -22.55
CA LYS A 52 -0.90 7.49 -23.74
C LYS A 52 -0.54 6.05 -24.13
N THR A 53 -0.98 5.03 -23.39
CA THR A 53 -0.68 3.63 -23.72
C THR A 53 -1.95 2.77 -23.81
N GLN A 54 -2.38 2.63 -25.06
CA GLN A 54 -3.15 1.53 -25.68
C GLN A 54 -4.68 1.49 -25.58
N ILE A 55 -5.27 1.60 -26.77
CA ILE A 55 -6.61 1.19 -27.16
C ILE A 55 -6.62 -0.35 -27.24
N TYR A 56 -7.36 -1.02 -26.34
CA TYR A 56 -7.68 -2.46 -26.46
C TYR A 56 -9.17 -2.69 -26.26
N THR A 57 -9.75 -3.43 -27.21
CA THR A 57 -11.18 -3.75 -27.33
C THR A 57 -11.53 -5.00 -26.51
N GLY A 58 -11.83 -4.77 -25.23
CA GLY A 58 -12.43 -5.76 -24.33
C GLY A 58 -12.59 -5.12 -22.95
N LYS A 59 -13.70 -5.37 -22.23
CA LYS A 59 -13.94 -4.81 -20.89
C LYS A 59 -12.97 -5.40 -19.84
N ASN A 60 -11.69 -5.04 -19.93
CA ASN A 60 -10.70 -5.30 -18.91
C ASN A 60 -11.05 -4.45 -17.69
N ARG A 61 -11.56 -5.08 -16.62
CA ARG A 61 -11.94 -4.40 -15.38
C ARG A 61 -10.74 -3.96 -14.53
N ARG A 62 -9.51 -4.29 -14.93
CA ARG A 62 -8.29 -3.98 -14.17
C ARG A 62 -7.88 -2.53 -14.42
N LYS A 63 -7.60 -1.80 -13.33
CA LYS A 63 -7.13 -0.41 -13.39
C LYS A 63 -5.66 -0.27 -13.82
N CYS A 64 -4.86 -1.32 -13.62
CA CYS A 64 -3.43 -1.32 -13.94
C CYS A 64 -3.05 -2.57 -14.73
N PHE A 65 -2.15 -2.41 -15.69
CA PHE A 65 -1.52 -3.54 -16.38
C PHE A 65 -0.63 -4.33 -15.41
N ARG A 66 -0.46 -5.62 -15.67
CA ARG A 66 0.41 -6.52 -14.90
C ARG A 66 1.58 -6.92 -15.76
N VAL A 67 2.76 -6.95 -15.14
CA VAL A 67 3.99 -7.45 -15.73
C VAL A 67 4.26 -8.80 -15.09
N GLU A 68 4.32 -9.83 -15.92
CA GLU A 68 4.80 -11.15 -15.51
C GLU A 68 6.29 -11.04 -15.17
N VAL A 69 6.67 -11.55 -14.00
CA VAL A 69 8.05 -11.52 -13.48
C VAL A 69 8.50 -12.94 -13.19
N ASP A 70 9.80 -13.19 -13.31
CA ASP A 70 10.33 -14.55 -13.29
C ASP A 70 10.48 -15.06 -11.86
N ASN A 71 9.35 -15.37 -11.21
CA ASN A 71 9.26 -15.95 -9.86
C ASN A 71 10.18 -15.28 -8.84
N ILE A 72 9.95 -13.98 -8.61
CA ILE A 72 10.80 -13.20 -7.70
C ILE A 72 10.57 -13.67 -6.26
N TYR A 73 11.64 -14.09 -5.59
CA TYR A 73 11.58 -14.46 -4.18
C TYR A 73 11.09 -13.30 -3.31
N CYS A 74 10.17 -13.61 -2.39
CA CYS A 74 9.63 -12.63 -1.46
C CYS A 74 9.42 -13.21 -0.06
N ILE A 75 9.48 -12.31 0.93
CA ILE A 75 9.18 -12.60 2.34
C ILE A 75 7.87 -11.90 2.68
N ILE A 76 6.93 -12.65 3.24
CA ILE A 76 5.60 -12.17 3.62
C ILE A 76 5.51 -12.20 5.14
N LYS A 77 5.27 -11.06 5.77
CA LYS A 77 5.06 -10.93 7.21
C LYS A 77 3.62 -10.57 7.50
N PHE A 78 2.95 -11.32 8.37
CA PHE A 78 1.58 -10.98 8.78
C PHE A 78 1.57 -9.81 9.77
N ILE A 79 0.85 -8.75 9.40
CA ILE A 79 0.69 -7.55 10.24
C ILE A 79 -0.55 -7.70 11.11
N ASP A 80 -1.66 -8.09 10.49
CA ASP A 80 -2.96 -8.06 11.14
C ASP A 80 -3.97 -9.00 10.49
N PHE A 81 -4.94 -9.44 11.29
CA PHE A 81 -6.02 -10.31 10.88
C PHE A 81 -7.33 -9.76 11.46
N ALA A 82 -8.36 -9.57 10.64
CA ALA A 82 -9.68 -9.25 11.18
C ALA A 82 -10.26 -10.37 12.06
N ASN A 83 -9.83 -11.62 11.85
CA ASN A 83 -10.22 -12.74 12.70
C ASN A 83 -9.27 -12.88 13.89
N SER A 84 -9.76 -12.58 15.08
CA SER A 84 -8.98 -12.65 16.33
C SER A 84 -8.40 -14.04 16.63
N LYS A 85 -9.00 -15.12 16.10
CA LYS A 85 -8.46 -16.49 16.23
C LYS A 85 -7.12 -16.66 15.50
N LEU A 86 -6.86 -15.84 14.49
CA LEU A 86 -5.63 -15.85 13.69
C LEU A 86 -4.53 -14.94 14.27
N ASN A 87 -4.78 -14.25 15.39
CA ASN A 87 -3.77 -13.38 16.03
C ASN A 87 -2.48 -14.12 16.41
N LYS A 88 -2.54 -15.45 16.59
CA LYS A 88 -1.34 -16.29 16.81
C LYS A 88 -0.35 -16.27 15.63
N LEU A 89 -0.82 -15.92 14.43
CA LEU A 89 0.00 -15.79 13.23
C LEU A 89 0.58 -14.38 13.05
N LYS A 90 0.20 -13.42 13.90
CA LYS A 90 0.74 -12.07 13.85
C LYS A 90 2.27 -12.10 14.00
N ASN A 91 2.95 -11.30 13.19
CA ASN A 91 4.41 -11.25 13.08
C ASN A 91 5.10 -12.53 12.57
N ARG A 92 4.38 -13.60 12.25
CA ARG A 92 4.96 -14.74 11.53
C ARG A 92 5.37 -14.31 10.13
N THR A 93 6.43 -14.94 9.64
CA THR A 93 6.93 -14.76 8.27
C THR A 93 6.78 -16.06 7.51
N ILE A 94 6.40 -15.97 6.25
CA ILE A 94 6.41 -17.07 5.29
C ILE A 94 7.17 -16.61 4.04
N ASN A 95 7.61 -17.59 3.26
CA ASN A 95 8.30 -17.35 1.99
C ASN A 95 7.33 -17.59 0.84
N GLY A 96 7.61 -16.96 -0.30
CA GLY A 96 6.87 -17.18 -1.52
C GLY A 96 7.57 -16.58 -2.73
N TYR A 97 6.91 -16.66 -3.87
CA TYR A 97 7.40 -16.10 -5.13
C TYR A 97 6.34 -15.20 -5.74
N ILE A 98 6.76 -14.10 -6.36
CA ILE A 98 5.87 -13.20 -7.11
C ILE A 98 5.83 -13.70 -8.55
N GLU A 99 4.62 -14.00 -9.06
CA GLU A 99 4.41 -14.36 -10.47
C GLU A 99 4.19 -13.13 -11.34
N ASN A 100 3.37 -12.18 -10.87
CA ASN A 100 3.16 -10.92 -11.56
C ASN A 100 2.95 -9.76 -10.61
N ILE A 101 3.23 -8.56 -11.11
CA ILE A 101 3.17 -7.32 -10.35
C ILE A 101 2.61 -6.18 -11.20
N SER A 102 1.91 -5.27 -10.54
CA SER A 102 1.32 -4.04 -11.08
C SER A 102 1.50 -2.91 -10.08
N LEU A 103 1.09 -1.70 -10.46
CA LEU A 103 1.08 -0.55 -9.54
C LEU A 103 0.06 -0.67 -8.40
N SER A 104 -0.96 -1.52 -8.54
CA SER A 104 -2.02 -1.67 -7.52
C SER A 104 -1.85 -2.93 -6.66
N GLY A 105 -0.95 -3.84 -7.02
CA GLY A 105 -0.82 -5.12 -6.34
C GLY A 105 -0.01 -6.14 -7.11
N LEU A 106 0.03 -7.36 -6.58
CA LEU A 106 0.81 -8.47 -7.14
C LEU A 106 0.10 -9.82 -6.93
N LYS A 107 0.57 -10.85 -7.63
CA LYS A 107 0.24 -12.24 -7.36
C LYS A 107 1.45 -12.92 -6.73
N ILE A 108 1.26 -13.50 -5.55
CA ILE A 108 2.24 -14.40 -4.92
C ILE A 108 1.79 -15.85 -5.07
N VAL A 109 2.76 -16.75 -5.02
CA VAL A 109 2.57 -18.18 -4.81
C VAL A 109 3.38 -18.63 -3.59
N SER A 110 2.80 -19.50 -2.78
CA SER A 110 3.42 -20.05 -1.57
C SER A 110 2.88 -21.44 -1.29
N ASP A 111 3.69 -22.28 -0.65
CA ASP A 111 3.28 -23.59 -0.11
C ASP A 111 2.49 -23.46 1.19
N TYR A 112 2.36 -22.23 1.72
CA TYR A 112 1.59 -21.94 2.92
C TYR A 112 0.12 -21.68 2.60
N GLU A 113 -0.76 -22.45 3.23
CA GLU A 113 -2.21 -22.30 3.09
C GLU A 113 -2.78 -21.21 4.02
N LEU A 114 -3.37 -20.17 3.41
CA LEU A 114 -3.99 -19.06 4.10
C LEU A 114 -5.52 -19.14 4.02
N PRO A 115 -6.23 -18.86 5.13
CA PRO A 115 -7.68 -18.78 5.12
C PRO A 115 -8.14 -17.47 4.49
N VAL A 116 -8.33 -17.40 3.17
CA VAL A 116 -8.61 -16.15 2.44
C VAL A 116 -9.94 -15.48 2.80
N ARG A 117 -10.81 -16.13 3.58
CA ARG A 117 -12.05 -15.51 4.09
C ARG A 117 -11.80 -14.44 5.17
N SER A 118 -10.57 -14.26 5.66
CA SER A 118 -10.22 -13.18 6.58
C SER A 118 -9.60 -11.99 5.86
N ASP A 119 -9.87 -10.77 6.37
CA ASP A 119 -9.09 -9.58 6.01
C ASP A 119 -7.67 -9.77 6.59
N ILE A 120 -6.77 -10.29 5.75
CA ILE A 120 -5.38 -10.55 6.10
C ILE A 120 -4.51 -9.43 5.56
N ARG A 121 -3.86 -8.69 6.46
CA ARG A 121 -2.91 -7.63 6.13
C ARG A 121 -1.49 -8.13 6.31
N ILE A 122 -0.67 -7.88 5.30
CA ILE A 122 0.71 -8.35 5.21
C ILE A 122 1.67 -7.22 4.85
N THR A 123 2.92 -7.39 5.24
CA THR A 123 4.06 -6.71 4.63
C THR A 123 4.71 -7.70 3.69
N ILE A 124 5.00 -7.28 2.45
CA ILE A 124 5.75 -8.08 1.49
C ILE A 124 7.07 -7.38 1.21
N SER A 125 8.16 -8.12 1.35
CA SER A 125 9.51 -7.65 1.06
C SER A 125 10.10 -8.46 -0.08
N PHE A 126 10.59 -7.80 -1.12
CA PHE A 126 11.16 -8.43 -2.30
C PHE A 126 12.21 -7.52 -2.95
N LYS A 127 13.07 -8.09 -3.79
CA LYS A 127 14.05 -7.36 -4.60
C LYS A 127 13.62 -7.43 -6.07
N LEU A 128 13.54 -6.28 -6.73
CA LEU A 128 13.26 -6.18 -8.16
C LEU A 128 14.41 -5.40 -8.80
N GLU A 129 15.16 -6.06 -9.68
CA GLU A 129 16.49 -5.57 -10.11
C GLU A 129 17.34 -5.19 -8.89
N ASP A 130 17.86 -3.97 -8.80
CA ASP A 130 18.69 -3.50 -7.68
C ASP A 130 17.90 -2.81 -6.57
N TYR A 131 16.57 -2.80 -6.64
CA TYR A 131 15.73 -2.11 -5.67
C TYR A 131 15.02 -3.06 -4.71
N VAL A 132 15.09 -2.77 -3.41
CA VAL A 132 14.37 -3.51 -2.37
C VAL A 132 13.07 -2.81 -2.05
N PHE A 133 11.97 -3.52 -2.25
CA PHE A 133 10.63 -3.06 -1.90
C PHE A 133 10.19 -3.70 -0.58
N THR A 134 9.54 -2.89 0.26
CA THR A 134 8.77 -3.35 1.42
C THR A 134 7.41 -2.65 1.36
N MET A 135 6.36 -3.42 1.11
CA MET A 135 5.02 -2.89 0.80
C MET A 135 3.97 -3.48 1.73
N LYS A 136 3.03 -2.66 2.17
CA LYS A 136 1.84 -3.14 2.90
C LYS A 136 0.77 -3.56 1.89
N GLY A 137 0.19 -4.71 2.10
CA GLY A 137 -0.87 -5.24 1.24
C GLY A 137 -1.93 -5.99 2.01
N LYS A 138 -3.04 -6.24 1.31
CA LYS A 138 -4.16 -7.05 1.75
C LYS A 138 -4.34 -8.22 0.80
N ILE A 139 -4.50 -9.42 1.34
CA ILE A 139 -4.85 -10.59 0.53
C ILE A 139 -6.33 -10.47 0.16
N VAL A 140 -6.62 -10.47 -1.15
CA VAL A 140 -7.97 -10.22 -1.69
C VAL A 140 -8.58 -11.42 -2.41
N ARG A 141 -7.77 -12.41 -2.78
CA ARG A 141 -8.24 -13.64 -3.45
C ARG A 141 -7.26 -14.80 -3.29
N ARG A 142 -7.79 -16.03 -3.36
CA ARG A 142 -7.08 -17.32 -3.42
C ARG A 142 -7.26 -17.89 -4.83
N GLU A 143 -6.22 -18.51 -5.36
CA GLU A 143 -6.27 -19.36 -6.55
C GLU A 143 -5.64 -20.70 -6.19
N ASP A 144 -6.46 -21.74 -6.14
CA ASP A 144 -5.98 -23.10 -5.98
C ASP A 144 -5.52 -23.64 -7.32
N HIS A 145 -4.30 -24.17 -7.36
CA HIS A 145 -3.77 -24.84 -8.53
C HIS A 145 -4.02 -26.35 -8.37
N ILE A 146 -4.86 -26.91 -9.23
CA ILE A 146 -5.30 -28.33 -9.15
C ILE A 146 -4.11 -29.30 -9.20
N GLU A 147 -3.03 -28.93 -9.89
CA GLU A 147 -1.86 -29.79 -10.12
C GLU A 147 -0.61 -29.37 -9.32
N ASN A 148 -0.69 -28.28 -8.54
CA ASN A 148 0.49 -27.66 -7.96
C ASN A 148 0.37 -27.59 -6.43
N LYS A 149 1.46 -27.92 -5.71
CA LYS A 149 1.51 -27.80 -4.23
C LYS A 149 1.48 -26.35 -3.73
N TYR A 150 1.56 -25.39 -4.65
CA TYR A 150 1.58 -23.97 -4.36
C TYR A 150 0.18 -23.36 -4.54
N VAL A 151 -0.22 -22.52 -3.59
CA VAL A 151 -1.45 -21.74 -3.64
C VAL A 151 -1.13 -20.31 -4.08
N GLY A 152 -1.91 -19.80 -5.03
CA GLY A 152 -1.81 -18.44 -5.50
C GLY A 152 -2.63 -17.48 -4.63
N TYR A 153 -2.07 -16.31 -4.33
CA TYR A 153 -2.78 -15.24 -3.64
C TYR A 153 -2.65 -13.92 -4.40
N GLY A 154 -3.79 -13.28 -4.65
CA GLY A 154 -3.80 -11.89 -5.11
C GLY A 154 -3.67 -10.95 -3.92
N VAL A 155 -2.72 -10.03 -4.01
CA VAL A 155 -2.48 -9.01 -3.00
C VAL A 155 -2.73 -7.63 -3.60
N GLU A 156 -3.55 -6.83 -2.93
CA GLU A 156 -3.76 -5.41 -3.21
C GLU A 156 -2.86 -4.57 -2.30
N PHE A 157 -2.17 -3.57 -2.85
CA PHE A 157 -1.36 -2.66 -2.03
C PHE A 157 -2.26 -1.67 -1.29
N LEU A 158 -2.04 -1.52 0.02
CA LEU A 158 -2.83 -0.61 0.84
C LEU A 158 -2.36 0.83 0.69
N GLU A 159 -1.03 1.04 0.71
CA GLU A 159 -0.40 2.35 0.55
C GLU A 159 0.97 2.16 -0.11
N LEU A 160 1.22 2.90 -1.18
CA LEU A 160 2.53 3.04 -1.80
C LEU A 160 3.02 4.47 -1.57
N LEU A 161 4.19 4.62 -0.96
CA LEU A 161 4.83 5.94 -0.88
C LEU A 161 5.08 6.46 -2.32
N PRO A 162 4.90 7.76 -2.59
CA PRO A 162 5.04 8.31 -3.95
C PRO A 162 6.37 7.93 -4.62
N ASN A 163 7.47 7.94 -3.88
CA ASN A 163 8.78 7.53 -4.37
C ASN A 163 8.82 6.03 -4.72
N GLN A 164 8.26 5.16 -3.87
CA GLN A 164 8.18 3.72 -4.16
C GLN A 164 7.30 3.44 -5.37
N ARG A 165 6.16 4.14 -5.52
CA ARG A 165 5.28 4.03 -6.68
C ARG A 165 5.99 4.44 -7.98
N LYS A 166 6.71 5.56 -7.95
CA LYS A 166 7.50 6.04 -9.09
C LYS A 166 8.57 5.02 -9.48
N GLN A 167 9.33 4.52 -8.51
CA GLN A 167 10.37 3.52 -8.76
C GLN A 167 9.79 2.22 -9.31
N LEU A 168 8.70 1.72 -8.72
CA LEU A 168 8.01 0.54 -9.22
C LEU A 168 7.54 0.76 -10.67
N ASN A 169 6.90 1.89 -10.97
CA ASN A 169 6.45 2.20 -12.33
C ASN A 169 7.59 2.20 -13.35
N MET A 170 8.73 2.81 -13.01
CA MET A 170 9.91 2.83 -13.88
C MET A 170 10.42 1.42 -14.16
N LEU A 171 10.57 0.59 -13.13
CA LEU A 171 11.05 -0.79 -13.27
C LEU A 171 10.07 -1.67 -14.05
N LEU A 172 8.77 -1.56 -13.77
CA LEU A 172 7.75 -2.33 -14.49
C LEU A 172 7.71 -1.98 -15.98
N ASN A 173 7.78 -0.69 -16.33
CA ASN A 173 7.84 -0.27 -17.74
C ASN A 173 9.11 -0.77 -18.43
N LYS A 174 10.26 -0.73 -17.75
CA LYS A 174 11.51 -1.29 -18.28
C LYS A 174 11.38 -2.79 -18.57
N ILE A 175 10.91 -3.56 -17.60
CA ILE A 175 10.74 -5.02 -17.75
C ILE A 175 9.74 -5.34 -18.85
N TYR A 176 8.61 -4.60 -18.90
CA TYR A 176 7.61 -4.76 -19.95
C TYR A 176 8.23 -4.55 -21.34
N ASN A 177 8.96 -3.45 -21.54
CA ASN A 177 9.59 -3.15 -22.82
C ASN A 177 10.65 -4.19 -23.20
N LEU A 178 11.47 -4.65 -22.25
CA LEU A 178 12.49 -5.68 -22.52
C LEU A 178 11.85 -6.99 -22.98
N LYS A 179 10.79 -7.45 -22.31
CA LYS A 179 10.10 -8.70 -22.69
C LYS A 179 9.44 -8.63 -24.07
N HIS A 180 9.07 -7.43 -24.54
CA HIS A 180 8.40 -7.25 -25.83
C HIS A 180 9.36 -6.79 -26.95
N ALA A 181 10.56 -6.31 -26.62
CA ALA A 181 11.59 -5.95 -27.60
C ALA A 181 12.26 -7.18 -28.24
N HIS A 182 12.28 -8.32 -27.55
CA HIS A 182 12.81 -9.59 -28.06
C HIS A 182 11.77 -10.44 -28.83
N ALA A 183 10.58 -9.90 -29.07
CA ALA A 183 9.49 -10.58 -29.80
C ALA A 183 9.33 -10.10 -31.26
N LEU A 184 10.27 -9.27 -31.75
CA LEU A 184 10.39 -8.78 -33.12
C LEU A 184 11.71 -9.27 -33.73
#